data_AF-A0AA39CMY9-F1
#
_entry.id   AF-A0AA39CMY9-F1
#
_cell.length_a   1.000
_cell.length_b   1.000
_cell.length_c   1.000
_cell.angle_alpha   90.00
_cell.angle_beta   90.00
_cell.angle_gamma   90.00
#
_symmetry.space_group_name_H-M   'P 1'
#
loop_
_entity.id
_entity.type
_entity.pdbx_description
1 polymer ?
#
loop_
_entity_poly.entity_id
_entity_poly.type
_entity_poly.pdbx_seq_one_letter_code
_entity_poly.pdbx_strand_id
1 'polypeptide(L)'
;MAMSSPLLLNTLLLVSAAHLACRYEQFALDIPRYRNRVLPTLISFVEKWKGFDIVLLATIIMMSIHEVFEANHANWVKHLKAVAQIITTYVPDCKNCDQETRMLLDIFAYHSVIAFVGTNEGFLVMEYYGQATWSALRGKNAFLASADQVITYVARLGSLSLEISSNLDPKILTPSQLRRVLDLKAFLENWKPPTGGHGDACNTVQAMRYAGLLYCHKIIANSFIVCGREEILSHCQAIVQHLGYISLDSPSAASHMWPLYMSGSFLNNRTGIADQESQDFIVERLDALKLRRGVKTIDLIRDRLKLIWNSDGDALAALPDAPLILI
;
A
#
# COMPACT_ATOMS: atom_id res chain seq x y z
N MET A 1 7.32 -22.53 -10.40
CA MET A 1 6.38 -22.82 -9.28
C MET A 1 4.96 -23.19 -9.70
N ALA A 2 4.20 -22.30 -10.38
CA ALA A 2 2.76 -22.54 -10.62
C ALA A 2 2.46 -23.82 -11.43
N MET A 3 3.22 -24.10 -12.49
CA MET A 3 3.05 -25.33 -13.29
C MET A 3 3.28 -26.62 -12.49
N SER A 4 3.98 -26.54 -11.36
CA SER A 4 4.31 -27.67 -10.48
C SER A 4 3.35 -27.82 -9.30
N SER A 5 2.43 -26.87 -9.09
CA SER A 5 1.45 -26.89 -8.00
C SER A 5 0.06 -26.54 -8.52
N PRO A 6 -0.87 -27.52 -8.56
CA PRO A 6 -2.26 -27.27 -8.94
C PRO A 6 -2.92 -26.20 -8.07
N LEU A 7 -2.59 -26.12 -6.78
CA LEU A 7 -3.11 -25.10 -5.88
C LEU A 7 -2.69 -23.70 -6.35
N LEU A 8 -1.39 -23.48 -6.54
CA LEU A 8 -0.88 -22.17 -6.94
C LEU A 8 -1.33 -21.79 -8.35
N LEU A 9 -1.42 -22.76 -9.28
CA LEU A 9 -1.95 -22.52 -10.61
C LEU A 9 -3.42 -22.06 -10.58
N ASN A 10 -4.29 -22.75 -9.83
CA ASN A 10 -5.68 -22.33 -9.70
C ASN A 10 -5.81 -20.96 -9.03
N THR A 11 -4.93 -20.64 -8.08
CA THR A 11 -4.88 -19.30 -7.46
C THR A 11 -4.46 -18.22 -8.46
N LEU A 12 -3.45 -18.49 -9.30
CA LEU A 12 -3.02 -17.57 -10.35
C LEU A 12 -4.12 -17.35 -11.40
N LEU A 13 -4.84 -18.41 -11.75
CA LEU A 13 -6.00 -18.33 -12.63
C LEU A 13 -7.16 -17.55 -11.98
N LEU A 14 -7.39 -17.70 -10.68
CA LEU A 14 -8.36 -16.89 -9.94
C LEU A 14 -8.03 -15.39 -10.00
N VAL A 15 -6.79 -15.02 -9.69
CA VAL A 15 -6.32 -13.62 -9.77
C VAL A 15 -6.45 -13.09 -11.21
N SER A 16 -6.05 -13.89 -12.19
CA SER A 16 -6.11 -13.52 -13.60
C SER A 16 -7.55 -13.32 -14.08
N ALA A 17 -8.45 -14.22 -13.71
CA ALA A 17 -9.87 -14.12 -14.03
C ALA A 17 -10.49 -12.88 -13.39
N ALA A 18 -10.18 -12.58 -12.12
CA ALA A 18 -10.64 -11.36 -11.46
C ALA A 18 -10.16 -10.09 -12.18
N HIS A 19 -8.86 -10.01 -12.51
CA HIS A 19 -8.31 -8.88 -13.25
C HIS A 19 -8.88 -8.76 -14.68
N LEU A 20 -9.14 -9.88 -15.37
CA LEU A 20 -9.74 -9.84 -16.71
C LEU A 20 -11.23 -9.50 -16.67
N ALA A 21 -11.97 -9.97 -15.66
CA ALA A 21 -13.38 -9.68 -15.46
C ALA A 21 -13.67 -8.19 -15.30
N CYS A 22 -12.68 -7.44 -14.82
CA CYS A 22 -12.70 -5.98 -14.73
C CYS A 22 -12.92 -5.28 -16.09
N ARG A 23 -12.56 -5.93 -17.21
CA ARG A 23 -12.75 -5.41 -18.58
C ARG A 23 -13.70 -6.28 -19.42
N TYR A 24 -13.76 -7.57 -19.13
CA TYR A 24 -14.41 -8.57 -19.95
C TYR A 24 -15.30 -9.45 -19.05
N GLU A 25 -16.58 -9.09 -18.97
CA GLU A 25 -17.56 -9.69 -18.03
C GLU A 25 -17.63 -11.22 -18.11
N GLN A 26 -17.35 -11.81 -19.28
CA GLN A 26 -17.31 -13.26 -19.48
C GLN A 26 -16.38 -14.01 -18.49
N PHE A 27 -15.27 -13.39 -18.05
CA PHE A 27 -14.35 -14.02 -17.09
C PHE A 27 -14.87 -13.96 -15.64
N ALA A 28 -15.91 -13.15 -15.36
CA ALA A 28 -16.51 -13.11 -14.02
C ALA A 28 -17.11 -14.47 -13.62
N LEU A 29 -17.56 -15.26 -14.60
CA LEU A 29 -18.09 -16.61 -14.40
C LEU A 29 -17.02 -17.61 -13.92
N ASP A 30 -15.75 -17.37 -14.25
CA ASP A 30 -14.64 -18.24 -13.86
C ASP A 30 -14.14 -17.98 -12.43
N ILE A 31 -14.39 -16.78 -11.88
CA ILE A 31 -14.00 -16.41 -10.51
C ILE A 31 -14.55 -17.40 -9.46
N PRO A 32 -15.87 -17.66 -9.37
CA PRO A 32 -16.40 -18.61 -8.38
C PRO A 32 -15.88 -20.04 -8.63
N ARG A 33 -15.65 -20.42 -9.90
CA ARG A 33 -15.12 -21.73 -10.27
C ARG A 33 -13.71 -21.94 -9.71
N TYR A 34 -12.80 -21.00 -9.92
CA TYR A 34 -11.44 -21.10 -9.38
C TYR A 34 -11.42 -20.94 -7.87
N ARG A 35 -12.25 -20.04 -7.30
CA ARG A 35 -12.38 -19.87 -5.84
C ARG A 35 -12.78 -21.18 -5.15
N ASN A 36 -13.74 -21.91 -5.71
CA ASN A 36 -14.20 -23.21 -5.20
C ASN A 36 -13.16 -24.33 -5.30
N ARG A 37 -12.13 -24.17 -6.15
CA ARG A 37 -10.99 -25.11 -6.22
C ARG A 37 -9.89 -24.74 -5.23
N VAL A 38 -9.62 -23.44 -5.11
CA VAL A 38 -8.53 -22.92 -4.29
C VAL A 38 -8.86 -23.04 -2.81
N LEU A 39 -10.03 -22.56 -2.36
CA LEU A 39 -10.33 -22.44 -0.93
C LEU A 39 -10.32 -23.79 -0.20
N PRO A 40 -11.03 -24.85 -0.65
CA PRO A 40 -11.02 -26.13 0.06
C PRO A 40 -9.61 -26.76 0.09
N THR A 41 -8.88 -26.65 -1.02
CA THR A 41 -7.51 -27.17 -1.13
C THR A 41 -6.56 -26.41 -0.20
N LEU A 42 -6.66 -25.09 -0.15
CA LEU A 42 -5.86 -24.25 0.73
C LEU A 42 -6.16 -24.53 2.20
N ILE A 43 -7.44 -24.67 2.58
CA ILE A 43 -7.85 -25.02 3.95
C ILE A 43 -7.22 -26.35 4.35
N SER A 44 -7.38 -27.40 3.53
CA SER A 44 -6.78 -28.72 3.83
C SER A 44 -5.26 -28.68 3.89
N PHE A 45 -4.62 -27.84 3.07
CA PHE A 45 -3.18 -27.64 3.09
C PHE A 45 -2.73 -27.00 4.41
N VAL A 46 -3.42 -25.95 4.86
CA VAL A 46 -3.13 -25.26 6.12
C VAL A 46 -3.35 -26.17 7.33
N GLU A 47 -4.40 -26.99 7.35
CA GLU A 47 -4.67 -27.95 8.44
C GLU A 47 -3.55 -28.99 8.62
N LYS A 48 -2.87 -29.36 7.54
CA LYS A 48 -1.80 -30.37 7.53
C LYS A 48 -0.40 -29.75 7.46
N TRP A 49 -0.33 -28.44 7.50
CA TRP A 49 0.88 -27.69 7.23
C TRP A 49 1.98 -27.99 8.25
N LYS A 50 3.19 -28.27 7.75
CA LYS A 50 4.39 -28.51 8.54
C LYS A 50 5.59 -27.92 7.82
N GLY A 51 6.37 -27.09 8.51
CA GLY A 51 7.60 -26.52 7.96
C GLY A 51 7.37 -25.31 7.05
N PHE A 52 8.44 -24.70 6.58
CA PHE A 52 8.36 -23.60 5.63
C PHE A 52 7.98 -24.12 4.23
N ASP A 53 6.94 -23.55 3.63
CA ASP A 53 6.47 -23.92 2.29
C ASP A 53 6.22 -22.65 1.43
N ILE A 54 7.01 -22.51 0.37
CA ILE A 54 6.94 -21.37 -0.56
C ILE A 54 5.66 -21.35 -1.40
N VAL A 55 5.08 -22.52 -1.72
CA VAL A 55 3.84 -22.63 -2.49
C VAL A 55 2.67 -22.15 -1.65
N LEU A 56 2.63 -22.52 -0.37
CA LEU A 56 1.64 -22.00 0.58
C LEU A 56 1.76 -20.48 0.72
N LEU A 57 2.99 -19.98 0.93
CA LEU A 57 3.27 -18.55 1.04
C LEU A 57 2.81 -17.78 -0.21
N ALA A 58 3.23 -18.21 -1.39
CA ALA A 58 2.84 -17.61 -2.67
C ALA A 58 1.32 -17.66 -2.88
N THR A 59 0.67 -18.76 -2.50
CA THR A 59 -0.79 -18.91 -2.62
C THR A 59 -1.52 -17.89 -1.76
N ILE A 60 -1.14 -17.73 -0.48
CA ILE A 60 -1.82 -16.78 0.42
C ILE A 60 -1.56 -15.33 -0.01
N ILE A 61 -0.35 -15.00 -0.48
CA ILE A 61 -0.04 -13.67 -1.03
C ILE A 61 -0.91 -13.40 -2.27
N MET A 62 -1.03 -14.35 -3.20
CA MET A 62 -1.87 -14.19 -4.39
C MET A 62 -3.37 -14.06 -4.03
N MET A 63 -3.84 -14.81 -3.03
CA MET A 63 -5.20 -14.63 -2.48
C MET A 63 -5.38 -13.22 -1.92
N SER A 64 -4.38 -12.67 -1.21
CA SER A 64 -4.43 -11.30 -0.72
C SER A 64 -4.58 -10.29 -1.88
N ILE A 65 -3.84 -10.48 -2.98
CA ILE A 65 -3.93 -9.62 -4.17
C ILE A 65 -5.30 -9.78 -4.85
N HIS A 66 -5.87 -10.99 -4.90
CA HIS A 66 -7.23 -11.21 -5.41
C HIS A 66 -8.27 -10.39 -4.63
N GLU A 67 -8.19 -10.38 -3.30
CA GLU A 67 -9.15 -9.62 -2.47
C GLU A 67 -9.03 -8.10 -2.68
N VAL A 68 -7.87 -7.58 -3.14
CA VAL A 68 -7.72 -6.18 -3.59
C VAL A 68 -8.56 -5.91 -4.85
N PHE A 69 -8.56 -6.81 -5.83
CA PHE A 69 -9.39 -6.65 -7.04
C PHE A 69 -10.89 -6.70 -6.72
N GLU A 70 -11.27 -7.51 -5.73
CA GLU A 70 -12.66 -7.63 -5.27
C GLU A 70 -13.09 -6.55 -4.27
N ALA A 71 -12.21 -5.60 -3.93
CA ALA A 71 -12.43 -4.57 -2.90
C ALA A 71 -12.85 -5.15 -1.54
N ASN A 72 -12.30 -6.30 -1.16
CA ASN A 72 -12.60 -6.99 0.08
C ASN A 72 -11.49 -6.80 1.11
N HIS A 73 -11.47 -5.60 1.73
CA HIS A 73 -10.44 -5.21 2.69
C HIS A 73 -10.31 -6.20 3.87
N ALA A 74 -11.44 -6.72 4.37
CA ALA A 74 -11.45 -7.56 5.56
C ALA A 74 -10.72 -8.89 5.32
N ASN A 75 -10.92 -9.51 4.15
CA ASN A 75 -10.20 -10.74 3.81
C ASN A 75 -8.77 -10.49 3.36
N TRP A 76 -8.51 -9.38 2.66
CA TRP A 76 -7.16 -8.97 2.30
C TRP A 76 -6.23 -8.90 3.52
N VAL A 77 -6.64 -8.18 4.57
CA VAL A 77 -5.87 -8.06 5.83
C VAL A 77 -5.72 -9.41 6.53
N LYS A 78 -6.74 -10.27 6.52
CA LYS A 78 -6.64 -11.63 7.09
C LYS A 78 -5.60 -12.50 6.37
N HIS A 79 -5.49 -12.39 5.05
CA HIS A 79 -4.46 -13.11 4.31
C HIS A 79 -3.05 -12.59 4.64
N LEU A 80 -2.87 -11.27 4.74
CA LEU A 80 -1.60 -10.68 5.16
C LEU A 80 -1.22 -11.09 6.59
N LYS A 81 -2.18 -11.14 7.52
CA LYS A 81 -2.01 -11.69 8.88
C LYS A 81 -1.45 -13.11 8.85
N ALA A 82 -2.07 -13.98 8.05
CA ALA A 82 -1.65 -15.37 7.94
C ALA A 82 -0.21 -15.48 7.40
N VAL A 83 0.15 -14.69 6.39
CA VAL A 83 1.52 -14.63 5.87
C VAL A 83 2.51 -14.13 6.91
N ALA A 84 2.18 -13.07 7.64
CA ALA A 84 3.03 -12.53 8.71
C ALA A 84 3.31 -13.59 9.78
N GLN A 85 2.30 -14.39 10.16
CA GLN A 85 2.45 -15.47 11.13
C GLN A 85 3.37 -16.58 10.61
N ILE A 86 3.26 -16.96 9.33
CA ILE A 86 4.15 -17.93 8.70
C ILE A 86 5.59 -17.41 8.73
N ILE A 87 5.82 -16.18 8.28
CA ILE A 87 7.17 -15.58 8.25
C ILE A 87 7.75 -15.50 9.66
N THR A 88 6.96 -15.09 10.66
CA THR A 88 7.39 -15.02 12.06
C THR A 88 7.80 -16.39 12.60
N THR A 89 7.08 -17.44 12.22
CA THR A 89 7.39 -18.82 12.65
C THR A 89 8.67 -19.34 12.00
N TYR A 90 8.95 -18.93 10.76
CA TYR A 90 10.06 -19.42 9.94
C TYR A 90 11.06 -18.31 9.56
N VAL A 91 11.34 -17.39 10.49
CA VAL A 91 12.31 -16.29 10.27
C VAL A 91 13.68 -16.78 9.80
N PRO A 92 14.27 -17.86 10.37
CA PRO A 92 15.57 -18.35 9.91
C PRO A 92 15.59 -18.72 8.43
N ASP A 93 14.55 -19.42 7.96
CA ASP A 93 14.39 -19.81 6.56
C ASP A 93 14.20 -18.58 5.66
N CYS A 94 13.41 -17.60 6.11
CA CYS A 94 13.16 -16.36 5.36
C CYS A 94 14.45 -15.51 5.23
N LYS A 95 15.30 -15.47 6.25
CA LYS A 95 16.57 -14.72 6.22
C LYS A 95 17.53 -15.28 5.18
N ASN A 96 17.65 -16.61 5.10
CA ASN A 96 18.61 -17.30 4.22
C ASN A 96 17.96 -17.88 2.96
N CYS A 97 16.88 -17.28 2.47
CA CYS A 97 16.14 -17.79 1.32
C CYS A 97 16.81 -17.46 -0.04
N ASP A 98 16.37 -18.17 -1.07
CA ASP A 98 16.75 -17.92 -2.47
C ASP A 98 16.13 -16.62 -3.03
N GLN A 99 16.45 -16.28 -4.28
CA GLN A 99 15.96 -15.05 -4.90
C GLN A 99 14.44 -15.07 -5.14
N GLU A 100 13.86 -16.21 -5.50
CA GLU A 100 12.43 -16.34 -5.79
C GLU A 100 11.60 -16.12 -4.52
N THR A 101 12.00 -16.75 -3.42
CA THR A 101 11.39 -16.54 -2.10
C THR A 101 11.52 -15.08 -1.69
N ARG A 102 12.71 -14.48 -1.88
CA ARG A 102 12.90 -13.07 -1.53
C ARG A 102 12.01 -12.12 -2.34
N MET A 103 11.77 -12.40 -3.62
CA MET A 103 10.81 -11.64 -4.42
C MET A 103 9.37 -11.74 -3.88
N LEU A 104 8.94 -12.90 -3.38
CA LEU A 104 7.62 -13.04 -2.75
C LEU A 104 7.54 -12.25 -1.44
N LEU A 105 8.60 -12.32 -0.64
CA LEU A 105 8.75 -11.56 0.59
C LEU A 105 8.73 -10.05 0.34
N ASP A 106 9.30 -9.58 -0.77
CA ASP A 106 9.23 -8.19 -1.20
C ASP A 106 7.80 -7.74 -1.54
N ILE A 107 7.07 -8.57 -2.29
CA ILE A 107 5.67 -8.30 -2.64
C ILE A 107 4.82 -8.24 -1.36
N PHE A 108 5.01 -9.20 -0.45
CA PHE A 108 4.35 -9.20 0.84
C PHE A 108 4.69 -7.93 1.64
N ALA A 109 5.96 -7.57 1.77
CA ALA A 109 6.39 -6.40 2.53
C ALA A 109 5.74 -5.12 2.00
N TYR A 110 5.69 -4.95 0.67
CA TYR A 110 4.99 -3.84 0.04
C TYR A 110 3.51 -3.79 0.44
N HIS A 111 2.76 -4.88 0.21
CA HIS A 111 1.33 -4.92 0.53
C HIS A 111 1.05 -4.77 2.01
N SER A 112 1.91 -5.31 2.87
CA SER A 112 1.80 -5.20 4.33
C SER A 112 2.05 -3.79 4.84
N VAL A 113 3.02 -3.05 4.29
CA VAL A 113 3.26 -1.65 4.68
C VAL A 113 2.10 -0.76 4.22
N ILE A 114 1.62 -0.97 3.00
CA ILE A 114 0.45 -0.24 2.48
C ILE A 114 -0.78 -0.55 3.34
N ALA A 115 -1.05 -1.82 3.64
CA ALA A 115 -2.12 -2.23 4.54
C ALA A 115 -1.96 -1.61 5.93
N PHE A 116 -0.73 -1.58 6.47
CA PHE A 116 -0.45 -1.02 7.77
C PHE A 116 -0.72 0.48 7.84
N VAL A 117 -0.23 1.25 6.87
CA VAL A 117 -0.50 2.70 6.81
C VAL A 117 -2.00 2.99 6.65
N GLY A 118 -2.71 2.13 5.91
CA GLY A 118 -4.15 2.24 5.76
C GLY A 118 -4.91 1.92 7.06
N THR A 119 -4.63 0.77 7.66
CA THR A 119 -5.41 0.17 8.77
C THR A 119 -4.93 0.54 10.17
N ASN A 120 -3.70 1.03 10.30
CA ASN A 120 -2.96 1.17 11.56
C ASN A 120 -2.81 -0.16 12.34
N GLU A 121 -2.87 -1.31 11.67
CA GLU A 121 -2.77 -2.63 12.30
C GLU A 121 -1.31 -3.09 12.44
N GLY A 122 -0.74 -2.93 13.65
CA GLY A 122 0.70 -3.07 13.93
C GLY A 122 1.36 -4.42 13.64
N PHE A 123 0.63 -5.52 13.69
CA PHE A 123 1.19 -6.86 13.46
C PHE A 123 1.55 -7.08 11.96
N LEU A 124 1.21 -6.16 11.06
CA LEU A 124 1.55 -6.25 9.63
C LEU A 124 3.01 -5.86 9.34
N VAL A 125 3.65 -5.08 10.21
CA VAL A 125 5.06 -4.72 10.06
C VAL A 125 5.92 -5.65 10.88
N MET A 126 6.64 -6.53 10.19
CA MET A 126 7.64 -7.38 10.81
C MET A 126 8.90 -6.56 11.09
N GLU A 127 9.49 -6.75 12.27
CA GLU A 127 10.78 -6.16 12.66
C GLU A 127 11.86 -6.40 11.58
N TYR A 128 11.80 -7.56 10.93
CA TYR A 128 12.64 -7.94 9.79
C TYR A 128 12.65 -6.90 8.66
N TYR A 129 11.49 -6.33 8.30
CA TYR A 129 11.37 -5.33 7.24
C TYR A 129 11.53 -3.89 7.73
N GLY A 130 11.37 -3.65 9.04
CA GLY A 130 11.55 -2.32 9.63
C GLY A 130 13.01 -1.91 9.76
N GLN A 131 13.94 -2.85 9.92
CA GLN A 131 15.34 -2.55 10.22
C GLN A 131 16.26 -2.49 8.99
N ALA A 132 15.98 -3.27 7.94
CA ALA A 132 16.84 -3.41 6.77
C ALA A 132 16.15 -3.04 5.45
N THR A 133 16.95 -2.72 4.43
CA THR A 133 16.47 -2.60 3.05
C THR A 133 16.33 -3.99 2.45
N TRP A 134 15.16 -4.32 1.89
CA TRP A 134 14.77 -5.71 1.64
C TRP A 134 14.75 -6.14 0.17
N SER A 135 14.99 -5.25 -0.80
CA SER A 135 14.75 -5.59 -2.21
C SER A 135 15.62 -6.74 -2.77
N ALA A 136 14.96 -7.84 -3.15
CA ALA A 136 15.46 -8.93 -3.98
C ALA A 136 15.88 -8.49 -5.40
N LEU A 137 15.38 -7.33 -5.83
CA LEU A 137 15.58 -6.78 -7.18
C LEU A 137 16.57 -5.61 -7.19
N ARG A 138 17.33 -5.39 -6.10
CA ARG A 138 18.33 -4.32 -6.04
C ARG A 138 19.24 -4.31 -7.28
N GLY A 139 19.34 -3.15 -7.93
CA GLY A 139 20.10 -2.96 -9.16
C GLY A 139 19.37 -3.32 -10.45
N LYS A 140 18.13 -3.83 -10.39
CA LYS A 140 17.26 -4.02 -11.56
C LYS A 140 16.33 -2.80 -11.74
N ASN A 141 15.93 -2.52 -12.98
CA ASN A 141 14.95 -1.48 -13.30
C ASN A 141 13.51 -1.97 -13.00
N ALA A 142 13.23 -2.27 -11.73
CA ALA A 142 11.93 -2.73 -11.25
C ALA A 142 11.41 -1.78 -10.17
N PHE A 143 10.08 -1.63 -10.08
CA PHE A 143 9.45 -0.75 -9.09
C PHE A 143 9.88 -1.07 -7.65
N LEU A 144 9.80 -2.33 -7.23
CA LEU A 144 10.20 -2.75 -5.87
C LEU A 144 11.71 -2.61 -5.62
N ALA A 145 12.55 -2.52 -6.66
CA ALA A 145 13.97 -2.21 -6.52
C ALA A 145 14.24 -0.75 -6.18
N SER A 146 13.33 0.14 -6.59
CA SER A 146 13.43 1.58 -6.35
C SER A 146 12.68 2.02 -5.10
N ALA A 147 11.65 1.27 -4.69
CA ALA A 147 10.73 1.62 -3.61
C ALA A 147 11.21 1.18 -2.21
N ASP A 148 12.22 0.31 -2.11
CA ASP A 148 12.61 -0.41 -0.89
C ASP A 148 12.86 0.52 0.30
N GLN A 149 13.67 1.56 0.09
CA GLN A 149 14.00 2.55 1.12
C GLN A 149 12.74 3.31 1.51
N VAL A 150 12.05 3.94 0.55
CA VAL A 150 10.84 4.75 0.83
C VAL A 150 9.79 3.96 1.61
N ILE A 151 9.48 2.74 1.19
CA ILE A 151 8.51 1.87 1.88
C ILE A 151 9.00 1.49 3.28
N THR A 152 10.30 1.23 3.47
CA THR A 152 10.87 0.98 4.80
C THR A 152 10.69 2.18 5.73
N TYR A 153 10.90 3.41 5.26
CA TYR A 153 10.69 4.62 6.05
C TYR A 153 9.22 4.85 6.38
N VAL A 154 8.33 4.59 5.41
CA VAL A 154 6.88 4.65 5.60
C VAL A 154 6.42 3.63 6.65
N ALA A 155 6.99 2.42 6.65
CA ALA A 155 6.73 1.42 7.69
C ALA A 155 7.14 1.92 9.09
N ARG A 156 8.34 2.52 9.22
CA ARG A 156 8.81 3.10 10.49
C ARG A 156 7.92 4.24 10.98
N LEU A 157 7.42 5.08 10.07
CA LEU A 157 6.44 6.12 10.38
C LEU A 157 5.13 5.52 10.89
N GLY A 158 4.65 4.44 10.27
CA GLY A 158 3.47 3.73 10.73
C GLY A 158 3.67 3.16 12.14
N SER A 159 4.82 2.55 12.44
CA SER A 159 5.11 1.99 13.77
C SER A 159 5.09 3.09 14.83
N LEU A 160 5.67 4.24 14.51
CA LEU A 160 5.65 5.41 15.38
C LEU A 160 4.22 5.96 15.57
N SER A 161 3.41 6.01 14.51
CA SER A 161 1.99 6.39 14.58
C SER A 161 1.19 5.48 15.52
N LEU A 162 1.45 4.17 15.49
CA LEU A 162 0.82 3.22 16.40
C LEU A 162 1.26 3.43 17.85
N GLU A 163 2.56 3.59 18.10
CA GLU A 163 3.11 3.92 19.43
C GLU A 163 2.48 5.19 20.02
N ILE A 164 2.21 6.20 19.18
CA ILE A 164 1.54 7.44 19.57
C ILE A 164 0.06 7.19 19.90
N SER A 165 -0.62 6.39 19.08
CA SER A 165 -2.06 6.12 19.20
C SER A 165 -2.41 5.23 20.40
N SER A 166 -1.47 4.41 20.89
CA SER A 166 -1.68 3.55 22.06
C SER A 166 -1.66 4.27 23.41
N ASN A 167 -1.24 5.54 23.44
CA ASN A 167 -1.21 6.33 24.69
C ASN A 167 -2.61 6.92 24.96
N LEU A 168 -3.15 6.63 26.15
CA LEU A 168 -4.53 6.94 26.57
C LEU A 168 -4.83 8.44 26.79
N ASP A 169 -3.83 9.31 26.65
CA ASP A 169 -3.93 10.77 26.89
C ASP A 169 -3.97 11.55 25.56
N PRO A 170 -4.44 12.83 25.55
CA PRO A 170 -4.58 13.59 24.31
C PRO A 170 -3.29 13.54 23.49
N LYS A 171 -3.44 13.32 22.16
CA LYS A 171 -2.45 13.05 21.10
C LYS A 171 -1.24 14.00 21.04
N ILE A 172 -0.54 14.22 22.13
CA ILE A 172 0.61 15.10 22.23
C ILE A 172 1.85 14.23 22.07
N LEU A 173 2.56 14.45 20.96
CA LEU A 173 3.88 13.86 20.72
C LEU A 173 4.82 14.22 21.86
N THR A 174 5.42 13.20 22.49
CA THR A 174 6.58 13.44 23.38
C THR A 174 7.75 14.01 22.58
N PRO A 175 8.69 14.76 23.20
CA PRO A 175 9.84 15.31 22.49
C PRO A 175 10.69 14.24 21.76
N SER A 176 10.77 13.02 22.32
CA SER A 176 11.47 11.90 21.70
C SER A 176 10.73 11.36 20.47
N GLN A 177 9.40 11.24 20.53
CA GLN A 177 8.59 10.85 19.37
C GLN A 177 8.63 11.91 18.27
N LEU A 178 8.50 13.19 18.63
CA LEU A 178 8.60 14.30 17.66
C LEU A 178 9.95 14.28 16.95
N ARG A 179 11.05 14.11 17.69
CA ARG A 179 12.40 13.98 17.11
C ARG A 179 12.47 12.82 16.12
N ARG A 180 11.95 11.63 16.47
CA ARG A 180 11.91 10.48 15.56
C ARG A 180 11.11 10.77 14.28
N VAL A 181 9.96 11.44 14.37
CA VAL A 181 9.19 11.83 13.17
C VAL A 181 10.01 12.81 12.31
N LEU A 182 10.64 13.81 12.91
CA LEU A 182 11.44 14.81 12.20
C LEU A 182 12.68 14.20 11.55
N ASP A 183 13.36 13.25 12.21
CA ASP A 183 14.49 12.52 11.65
C ASP A 183 14.07 11.71 10.41
N LEU A 184 12.90 11.06 10.46
CA LEU A 184 12.33 10.33 9.33
C LEU A 184 11.88 11.27 8.19
N LYS A 185 11.30 12.42 8.52
CA LYS A 185 10.96 13.48 7.56
C LYS A 185 12.20 13.99 6.84
N ALA A 186 13.25 14.36 7.59
CA ALA A 186 14.52 14.82 7.04
C ALA A 186 15.17 13.77 6.14
N PHE A 187 15.05 12.48 6.49
CA PHE A 187 15.49 11.41 5.60
C PHE A 187 14.72 11.42 4.28
N LEU A 188 13.39 11.44 4.31
CA LEU A 188 12.56 11.44 3.11
C LEU A 188 12.83 12.70 2.26
N GLU A 189 13.06 13.87 2.86
CA GLU A 189 13.42 15.10 2.14
C GLU A 189 14.76 14.98 1.41
N ASN A 190 15.75 14.34 2.03
CA ASN A 190 17.10 14.21 1.45
C ASN A 190 17.28 12.96 0.58
N TRP A 191 16.30 12.06 0.59
CA TRP A 191 16.34 10.83 -0.18
C TRP A 191 16.41 11.11 -1.68
N LYS A 192 17.30 10.39 -2.37
CA LYS A 192 17.44 10.43 -3.82
C LYS A 192 17.26 9.03 -4.38
N PRO A 193 16.62 8.90 -5.56
CA PRO A 193 16.45 7.62 -6.20
C PRO A 193 17.83 7.05 -6.58
N PRO A 194 18.02 5.72 -6.52
CA PRO A 194 19.26 5.10 -6.99
C PRO A 194 19.60 5.55 -8.43
N THR A 195 20.85 5.93 -8.66
CA THR A 195 21.36 6.47 -9.94
C THR A 195 20.98 5.58 -11.14
N GLY A 196 20.31 6.14 -12.14
CA GLY A 196 19.78 5.45 -13.33
C GLY A 196 18.26 5.51 -13.49
N GLY A 197 17.53 6.00 -12.47
CA GLY A 197 16.07 6.08 -12.45
C GLY A 197 15.47 7.23 -13.27
N HIS A 198 15.57 7.19 -14.60
CA HIS A 198 14.62 7.89 -15.45
C HIS A 198 13.58 6.88 -15.94
N GLY A 199 12.33 7.03 -15.52
CA GLY A 199 11.25 6.12 -15.91
C GLY A 199 10.13 6.04 -14.89
N ASP A 200 9.09 5.29 -15.25
CA ASP A 200 7.83 5.23 -14.51
C ASP A 200 7.99 4.79 -13.05
N ALA A 201 8.87 3.80 -12.80
CA ALA A 201 9.16 3.31 -11.47
C ALA A 201 9.73 4.41 -10.56
N CYS A 202 10.66 5.22 -11.08
CA CYS A 202 11.26 6.32 -10.31
C CYS A 202 10.23 7.39 -9.97
N ASN A 203 9.43 7.83 -10.96
CA ASN A 203 8.36 8.80 -10.74
C ASN A 203 7.32 8.28 -9.72
N THR A 204 6.97 6.99 -9.78
CA THR A 204 6.06 6.38 -8.80
C THR A 204 6.64 6.42 -7.39
N VAL A 205 7.92 6.09 -7.24
CA VAL A 205 8.59 6.12 -5.93
C VAL A 205 8.74 7.55 -5.41
N GLN A 206 8.98 8.54 -6.28
CA GLN A 206 8.96 9.95 -5.88
C GLN A 206 7.59 10.36 -5.37
N ALA A 207 6.51 9.98 -6.06
CA ALA A 207 5.15 10.22 -5.57
C ALA A 207 4.90 9.54 -4.21
N MET A 208 5.39 8.31 -4.01
CA MET A 208 5.33 7.61 -2.72
C MET A 208 6.14 8.30 -1.62
N ARG A 209 7.30 8.84 -1.94
CA ARG A 209 8.12 9.63 -1.01
C ARG A 209 7.37 10.87 -0.54
N TYR A 210 6.77 11.62 -1.46
CA TYR A 210 5.93 12.78 -1.11
C TYR A 210 4.68 12.37 -0.32
N ALA A 211 4.06 11.23 -0.64
CA ALA A 211 2.98 10.67 0.18
C ALA A 211 3.44 10.33 1.61
N GLY A 212 4.67 9.83 1.76
CA GLY A 212 5.30 9.63 3.07
C GLY A 212 5.53 10.94 3.83
N LEU A 213 5.94 12.02 3.16
CA LEU A 213 6.05 13.35 3.76
C LEU A 213 4.69 13.89 4.22
N LEU A 214 3.65 13.73 3.41
CA LEU A 214 2.26 14.02 3.82
C LEU A 214 1.84 13.17 5.03
N TYR A 215 2.27 11.91 5.11
CA TYR A 215 2.01 11.06 6.27
C TYR A 215 2.72 11.57 7.53
N CYS A 216 3.96 12.09 7.43
CA CYS A 216 4.62 12.80 8.54
C CYS A 216 3.78 13.99 9.01
N HIS A 217 3.26 14.81 8.09
CA HIS A 217 2.39 15.92 8.44
C HIS A 217 1.12 15.45 9.14
N LYS A 218 0.51 14.34 8.71
CA LYS A 218 -0.67 13.75 9.38
C LYS A 218 -0.36 13.37 10.83
N ILE A 219 0.81 12.78 11.09
CA ILE A 219 1.25 12.40 12.44
C ILE A 219 1.49 13.65 13.31
N ILE A 220 2.12 14.69 12.75
CA ILE A 220 2.46 15.93 13.48
C ILE A 220 1.22 16.80 13.73
N ALA A 221 0.32 16.93 12.75
CA ALA A 221 -0.88 17.76 12.85
C ALA A 221 -1.87 17.22 13.91
N ASN A 222 -1.89 15.90 14.10
CA ASN A 222 -2.59 15.27 15.23
C ASN A 222 -2.09 15.75 16.60
N SER A 223 -0.94 16.42 16.67
CA SER A 223 -0.32 16.94 17.89
C SER A 223 -0.28 18.48 17.97
N PHE A 224 -1.20 19.16 17.27
CA PHE A 224 -1.40 20.62 17.33
C PHE A 224 -0.21 21.49 16.88
N ILE A 225 0.79 20.91 16.22
CA ILE A 225 1.87 21.67 15.59
C ILE A 225 1.41 22.11 14.20
N VAL A 226 1.37 23.42 13.95
CA VAL A 226 1.00 24.00 12.66
C VAL A 226 2.08 23.63 11.64
N CYS A 227 1.78 22.65 10.77
CA CYS A 227 2.59 22.42 9.57
C CYS A 227 2.38 23.54 8.55
N GLY A 228 3.43 23.86 7.80
CA GLY A 228 3.36 24.88 6.75
C GLY A 228 2.40 24.45 5.63
N ARG A 229 1.33 25.21 5.42
CA ARG A 229 0.34 24.96 4.36
C ARG A 229 1.00 24.92 2.97
N GLU A 230 1.96 25.81 2.73
CA GLU A 230 2.72 25.88 1.48
C GLU A 230 3.53 24.61 1.21
N GLU A 231 4.12 24.03 2.26
CA GLU A 231 4.89 22.79 2.16
C GLU A 231 3.98 21.61 1.79
N ILE A 232 2.82 21.50 2.45
CA ILE A 232 1.82 20.47 2.14
C ILE A 232 1.31 20.60 0.70
N LEU A 233 1.02 21.82 0.25
CA LEU A 233 0.59 22.09 -1.12
C LEU A 233 1.67 21.68 -2.13
N SER A 234 2.92 22.07 -1.88
CA SER A 234 4.08 21.69 -2.71
C SER A 234 4.23 20.16 -2.82
N HIS A 235 4.07 19.43 -1.71
CA HIS A 235 4.07 17.97 -1.72
C HIS A 235 2.92 17.38 -2.55
N CYS A 236 1.72 17.95 -2.48
CA CYS A 236 0.57 17.51 -3.29
C CYS A 236 0.83 17.72 -4.79
N GLN A 237 1.31 18.90 -5.17
CA GLN A 237 1.64 19.22 -6.55
C GLN A 237 2.76 18.34 -7.09
N ALA A 238 3.78 18.04 -6.28
CA ALA A 238 4.85 17.13 -6.67
C ALA A 238 4.33 15.69 -6.93
N ILE A 239 3.37 15.20 -6.15
CA ILE A 239 2.71 13.91 -6.41
C ILE A 239 2.01 13.95 -7.77
N VAL A 240 1.17 14.95 -8.01
CA VAL A 240 0.44 15.13 -9.28
C VAL A 240 1.41 15.17 -10.46
N GLN A 241 2.46 15.99 -10.37
CA GLN A 241 3.47 16.13 -11.40
C GLN A 241 4.17 14.80 -11.71
N HIS A 242 4.68 14.09 -10.70
CA HIS A 242 5.38 12.83 -10.91
C HIS A 242 4.45 11.75 -11.49
N LEU A 243 3.21 11.65 -11.01
CA LEU A 243 2.25 10.69 -11.54
C LEU A 243 1.79 11.06 -12.96
N GLY A 244 1.79 12.34 -13.31
CA GLY A 244 1.47 12.86 -14.63
C GLY A 244 2.45 12.40 -15.72
N TYR A 245 3.73 12.20 -15.37
CA TYR A 245 4.73 11.68 -16.32
C TYR A 245 4.61 10.19 -16.63
N ILE A 246 3.75 9.45 -15.93
CA ILE A 246 3.68 8.00 -16.03
C ILE A 246 2.52 7.59 -16.93
N SER A 247 2.79 6.74 -17.92
CA SER A 247 1.73 6.13 -18.72
C SER A 247 0.81 5.23 -17.87
N LEU A 248 -0.50 5.25 -18.12
CA LEU A 248 -1.45 4.35 -17.46
C LEU A 248 -1.20 2.87 -17.81
N ASP A 249 -0.57 2.60 -18.96
CA ASP A 249 -0.24 1.24 -19.37
C ASP A 249 0.99 0.70 -18.63
N SER A 250 1.77 1.59 -18.00
CA SER A 250 2.91 1.22 -17.16
C SER A 250 2.50 0.31 -15.99
N PRO A 251 3.26 -0.76 -15.69
CA PRO A 251 3.03 -1.58 -14.51
C PRO A 251 3.07 -0.77 -13.21
N SER A 252 3.86 0.31 -13.16
CA SER A 252 3.98 1.15 -11.97
C SER A 252 2.69 1.93 -11.64
N ALA A 253 1.78 2.09 -12.63
CA ALA A 253 0.48 2.70 -12.44
C ALA A 253 -0.38 1.99 -11.37
N ALA A 254 -0.16 0.69 -11.12
CA ALA A 254 -0.86 -0.07 -10.09
C ALA A 254 -0.57 0.45 -8.66
N SER A 255 0.53 1.17 -8.47
CA SER A 255 0.97 1.70 -7.18
C SER A 255 0.58 3.18 -6.94
N HIS A 256 -0.21 3.78 -7.84
CA HIS A 256 -0.59 5.20 -7.76
C HIS A 256 -1.65 5.49 -6.69
N MET A 257 -2.42 4.48 -6.26
CA MET A 257 -3.59 4.66 -5.41
C MET A 257 -3.26 5.37 -4.09
N TRP A 258 -2.21 4.93 -3.38
CA TRP A 258 -1.84 5.53 -2.10
C TRP A 258 -1.37 6.99 -2.22
N PRO A 259 -0.44 7.35 -3.13
CA PRO A 259 -0.08 8.76 -3.32
C PRO A 259 -1.25 9.66 -3.72
N LEU A 260 -2.12 9.21 -4.63
CA LEU A 260 -3.31 9.96 -5.05
C LEU A 260 -4.26 10.21 -3.87
N TYR A 261 -4.53 9.17 -3.08
CA TYR A 261 -5.36 9.27 -1.89
C TYR A 261 -4.75 10.25 -0.87
N MET A 262 -3.45 10.09 -0.57
CA MET A 262 -2.76 10.94 0.39
C MET A 262 -2.84 12.41 -0.03
N SER A 263 -2.49 12.74 -1.28
CA SER A 263 -2.60 14.10 -1.79
C SER A 263 -4.03 14.64 -1.71
N GLY A 264 -5.02 13.89 -2.23
CA GLY A 264 -6.41 14.31 -2.22
C GLY A 264 -6.97 14.55 -0.81
N SER A 265 -6.50 13.78 0.18
CA SER A 265 -6.94 13.94 1.58
C SER A 265 -6.49 15.26 2.21
N PHE A 266 -5.38 15.85 1.75
CA PHE A 266 -4.87 17.13 2.23
C PHE A 266 -5.41 18.34 1.45
N LEU A 267 -5.78 18.13 0.18
CA LEU A 267 -6.36 19.14 -0.70
C LEU A 267 -7.85 19.33 -0.37
N ASN A 268 -8.17 19.99 0.74
CA ASN A 268 -9.55 20.27 1.11
C ASN A 268 -9.70 21.66 1.72
N ASN A 269 -10.92 22.19 1.68
CA ASN A 269 -11.20 23.55 2.16
C ASN A 269 -10.94 23.70 3.68
N ARG A 270 -11.03 22.62 4.46
CA ARG A 270 -10.81 22.63 5.92
C ARG A 270 -9.35 22.83 6.30
N THR A 271 -8.41 22.27 5.55
CA THR A 271 -6.97 22.53 5.74
C THR A 271 -6.60 23.94 5.25
N GLY A 272 -7.50 24.61 4.53
CA GLY A 272 -7.25 25.87 3.83
C GLY A 272 -6.29 25.69 2.66
N ILE A 273 -6.16 24.46 2.15
CA ILE A 273 -5.30 24.08 1.03
C ILE A 273 -6.22 23.59 -0.08
N ALA A 274 -6.71 24.52 -0.89
CA ALA A 274 -7.51 24.22 -2.06
C ALA A 274 -6.62 24.35 -3.30
N ASP A 275 -6.57 23.29 -4.10
CA ASP A 275 -5.91 23.28 -5.41
C ASP A 275 -6.78 22.47 -6.37
N GLN A 276 -7.65 23.19 -7.09
CA GLN A 276 -8.65 22.57 -7.96
C GLN A 276 -7.99 21.79 -9.10
N GLU A 277 -6.88 22.30 -9.66
CA GLU A 277 -6.16 21.63 -10.74
C GLU A 277 -5.63 20.26 -10.28
N SER A 278 -5.01 20.21 -9.10
CA SER A 278 -4.56 18.96 -8.52
C SER A 278 -5.71 18.00 -8.17
N GLN A 279 -6.84 18.51 -7.66
CA GLN A 279 -8.03 17.69 -7.39
C GLN A 279 -8.60 17.10 -8.69
N ASP A 280 -8.74 17.90 -9.74
CA ASP A 280 -9.24 17.50 -11.05
C ASP A 280 -8.33 16.41 -11.64
N PHE A 281 -7.01 16.62 -11.60
CA PHE A 281 -6.05 15.59 -12.02
C PHE A 281 -6.23 14.28 -11.24
N ILE A 282 -6.40 14.34 -9.92
CA ILE A 282 -6.57 13.14 -9.09
C ILE A 282 -7.82 12.37 -9.52
N VAL A 283 -8.95 13.07 -9.74
CA VAL A 283 -10.19 12.45 -10.21
C VAL A 283 -10.00 11.81 -11.58
N GLU A 284 -9.47 12.56 -12.55
CA GLU A 284 -9.24 12.07 -13.90
C GLU A 284 -8.30 10.86 -13.90
N ARG A 285 -7.25 10.90 -13.09
CA ARG A 285 -6.28 9.81 -12.98
C ARG A 285 -6.92 8.56 -12.36
N LEU A 286 -7.73 8.70 -11.33
CA LEU A 286 -8.47 7.59 -10.72
C LEU A 286 -9.48 7.00 -11.71
N ASP A 287 -10.27 7.84 -12.41
CA ASP A 287 -11.23 7.36 -13.40
C ASP A 287 -10.54 6.63 -14.56
N ALA A 288 -9.40 7.14 -15.02
CA ALA A 288 -8.61 6.49 -16.06
C ALA A 288 -7.96 5.18 -15.57
N LEU A 289 -7.48 5.12 -14.31
CA LEU A 289 -7.01 3.89 -13.68
C LEU A 289 -8.14 2.88 -13.53
N LYS A 290 -9.36 3.31 -13.20
CA LYS A 290 -10.54 2.44 -13.15
C LYS A 290 -10.85 1.89 -14.53
N LEU A 291 -10.94 2.74 -15.55
CA LEU A 291 -11.23 2.28 -16.91
C LEU A 291 -10.17 1.31 -17.43
N ARG A 292 -8.90 1.56 -17.12
CA ARG A 292 -7.78 0.74 -17.59
C ARG A 292 -7.56 -0.50 -16.74
N ARG A 293 -7.68 -0.48 -15.41
CA ARG A 293 -7.31 -1.63 -14.54
C ARG A 293 -8.53 -2.30 -13.91
N GLY A 294 -9.65 -1.59 -13.83
CA GLY A 294 -10.94 -1.98 -13.26
C GLY A 294 -10.92 -2.53 -11.84
N VAL A 295 -9.89 -2.15 -11.07
CA VAL A 295 -9.79 -2.44 -9.64
C VAL A 295 -10.95 -1.74 -8.93
N LYS A 296 -11.82 -2.52 -8.29
CA LYS A 296 -13.04 -2.01 -7.61
C LYS A 296 -12.72 -1.01 -6.49
N THR A 297 -11.55 -1.15 -5.83
CA THR A 297 -11.08 -0.22 -4.79
C THR A 297 -11.01 1.23 -5.24
N ILE A 298 -10.79 1.49 -6.53
CA ILE A 298 -10.66 2.86 -7.04
C ILE A 298 -11.95 3.66 -6.84
N ASP A 299 -13.11 3.01 -6.98
CA ASP A 299 -14.40 3.68 -6.75
C ASP A 299 -14.51 4.20 -5.32
N LEU A 300 -14.08 3.39 -4.37
CA LEU A 300 -14.22 3.69 -2.95
C LEU A 300 -13.24 4.79 -2.51
N ILE A 301 -12.00 4.78 -3.03
CA ILE A 301 -11.05 5.90 -2.91
C ILE A 301 -11.67 7.20 -3.43
N ARG A 302 -12.24 7.17 -4.64
CA ARG A 302 -12.82 8.35 -5.29
C ARG A 302 -14.00 8.89 -4.49
N ASP A 303 -14.92 8.02 -4.07
CA ASP A 303 -16.12 8.41 -3.34
C ASP A 303 -15.73 8.99 -1.97
N ARG A 304 -14.68 8.45 -1.33
CA ARG A 304 -14.12 9.02 -0.10
C ARG A 304 -13.50 10.40 -0.30
N LEU A 305 -12.71 10.60 -1.36
CA LEU A 305 -12.12 11.90 -1.66
C LEU A 305 -13.20 12.95 -1.95
N LYS A 306 -14.23 12.60 -2.73
CA LYS A 306 -15.40 13.47 -2.94
C LYS A 306 -16.08 13.84 -1.62
N LEU A 307 -16.23 12.89 -0.71
CA LEU A 307 -16.79 13.16 0.61
C LEU A 307 -15.90 14.11 1.41
N ILE A 308 -14.57 13.94 1.38
CA ILE A 308 -13.61 14.86 2.02
C ILE A 308 -13.72 16.28 1.45
N TRP A 309 -13.84 16.43 0.13
CA TRP A 309 -13.91 17.73 -0.53
C TRP A 309 -15.26 18.44 -0.34
N ASN A 310 -16.35 17.67 -0.24
CA ASN A 310 -17.73 18.19 -0.13
C ASN A 310 -18.21 18.37 1.33
N SER A 311 -17.45 17.92 2.33
CA SER A 311 -17.90 17.98 3.73
C SER A 311 -17.56 19.31 4.40
N ASP A 312 -18.57 19.98 4.96
CA ASP A 312 -18.44 21.22 5.75
C ASP A 312 -18.02 20.98 7.23
N GLY A 313 -17.35 19.87 7.52
CA GLY A 313 -16.65 19.65 8.81
C GLY A 313 -17.29 18.65 9.78
N ASP A 314 -18.63 18.59 9.93
CA ASP A 314 -19.28 17.77 10.97
C ASP A 314 -19.53 16.30 10.56
N ALA A 315 -19.71 16.01 9.27
CA ALA A 315 -20.05 14.65 8.78
C ALA A 315 -18.88 13.66 8.80
N LEU A 316 -17.63 14.14 8.87
CA LEU A 316 -16.41 13.31 8.79
C LEU A 316 -15.91 12.81 10.15
N ALA A 317 -16.29 13.44 11.27
CA ALA A 317 -15.88 13.00 12.60
C ALA A 317 -16.46 11.63 12.99
N ALA A 318 -17.55 11.22 12.32
CA ALA A 318 -18.20 9.92 12.49
C ALA A 318 -17.67 8.83 11.55
N LEU A 319 -16.82 9.18 10.59
CA LEU A 319 -16.24 8.21 9.68
C LEU A 319 -14.95 7.67 10.31
N PRO A 320 -14.88 6.38 10.70
CA PRO A 320 -13.65 5.82 11.26
C PRO A 320 -12.50 6.04 10.26
N ASP A 321 -11.30 6.27 10.80
CA ASP A 321 -10.00 6.26 10.09
C ASP A 321 -9.66 4.84 9.53
N ALA A 322 -10.69 4.08 9.14
CA ALA A 322 -10.62 2.75 8.55
C ALA A 322 -10.07 2.84 7.10
N PRO A 323 -9.62 1.73 6.51
CA PRO A 323 -8.32 1.67 5.85
C PRO A 323 -8.21 2.51 4.58
N LEU A 324 -7.55 3.66 4.71
CA LEU A 324 -7.56 4.76 3.73
C LEU A 324 -7.09 4.45 2.30
N ILE A 325 -6.45 3.31 2.05
CA ILE A 325 -5.99 2.92 0.70
C ILE A 325 -6.97 1.93 0.04
N LEU A 326 -7.87 1.33 0.83
CA LEU A 326 -8.63 0.14 0.45
C LEU A 326 -10.04 0.04 1.10
N ILE A 327 -10.56 1.11 1.70
CA ILE A 327 -12.03 1.28 1.75
C ILE A 327 -12.48 1.31 0.33
#